data_AF-A0A0F9NWH3-F1
#
_entry.id   AF-A0A0F9NWH3-F1
#
_cell.length_a   1.000
_cell.length_b   1.000
_cell.length_c   1.000
_cell.angle_alpha   90.00
_cell.angle_beta   90.00
_cell.angle_gamma   90.00
#
_symmetry.space_group_name_H-M   'P 1'
#
loop_
_entity.id
_entity.type
_entity.pdbx_description
1 polymer ?
#
loop_
_entity_poly.entity_id
_entity_poly.type
_entity_poly.pdbx_seq_one_letter_code
_entity_poly.pdbx_strand_id
1 'polypeptide(L)'
;MRPFGCGEFIRAYLSGNPEHIIGVLDRQGNSLVLPDPARGAAIDDVRAAYKSALQWQYAQDMSGMALGKGVVLSVEEALRRIPQRLTKVRSHSFHRYWHMLKQLKWVEATGEEEPSDLGGRVGARVEHLGEGRVLVEVPQPRRFYRLAPAGTAASVKDWADPLVALYGYSQEERRGTAPTLPRPGTLPHQKAKGNLKRGT
;
A
#
# COMPACT_ATOMS: atom_id res chain seq x y z
N MET A 1 -13.52 4.76 1.37
CA MET A 1 -12.19 4.77 2.03
C MET A 1 -11.49 3.44 1.74
N ARG A 2 -10.19 3.31 2.01
CA ARG A 2 -9.59 1.96 2.12
C ARG A 2 -9.92 1.43 3.52
N PRO A 3 -10.19 0.14 3.67
CA PRO A 3 -10.55 -0.45 4.96
C PRO A 3 -9.37 -0.54 5.93
N PHE A 4 -8.14 -0.70 5.41
CA PHE A 4 -6.90 -0.68 6.20
C PHE A 4 -5.73 -0.13 5.40
N GLY A 5 -4.70 0.32 6.12
CA GLY A 5 -3.48 0.93 5.56
C GLY A 5 -2.54 -0.10 4.91
N CYS A 6 -1.70 0.34 3.96
CA CYS A 6 -0.68 -0.52 3.38
C CYS A 6 0.40 -0.90 4.39
N GLY A 7 0.87 0.07 5.19
CA GLY A 7 1.90 -0.19 6.20
C GLY A 7 1.43 -1.07 7.34
N GLU A 8 0.24 -0.79 7.85
CA GLU A 8 -0.42 -1.63 8.85
C GLU A 8 -0.54 -3.08 8.40
N PHE A 9 -1.03 -3.30 7.17
CA PHE A 9 -1.10 -4.65 6.60
C PHE A 9 0.27 -5.30 6.49
N ILE A 10 1.28 -4.62 5.95
CA ILE A 10 2.63 -5.20 5.78
C ILE A 10 3.22 -5.61 7.13
N ARG A 11 3.14 -4.73 8.14
CA ARG A 11 3.64 -5.00 9.49
C ARG A 11 2.94 -6.21 10.11
N ALA A 12 1.60 -6.23 10.04
CA ALA A 12 0.80 -7.34 10.55
C ALA A 12 1.14 -8.65 9.82
N TYR A 13 1.22 -8.63 8.50
CA TYR A 13 1.48 -9.80 7.66
C TYR A 13 2.86 -10.41 7.92
N LEU A 14 3.89 -9.58 7.97
CA LEU A 14 5.26 -10.04 8.24
C LEU A 14 5.49 -10.45 9.69
N SER A 15 4.63 -10.02 10.64
CA SER A 15 4.71 -10.48 12.02
C SER A 15 4.33 -11.96 12.18
N GLY A 16 3.65 -12.55 11.19
CA GLY A 16 3.14 -13.91 11.22
C GLY A 16 2.12 -14.19 12.33
N ASN A 17 1.69 -13.16 13.08
CA ASN A 17 0.70 -13.30 14.13
C ASN A 17 -0.73 -13.16 13.54
N PRO A 18 -1.56 -14.22 13.57
CA PRO A 18 -2.93 -14.15 13.07
C PRO A 18 -3.78 -13.12 13.81
N GLU A 19 -3.47 -12.80 15.07
CA GLU A 19 -4.22 -11.80 15.84
C GLU A 19 -4.18 -10.41 15.22
N HIS A 20 -3.11 -10.08 14.50
CA HIS A 20 -2.97 -8.78 13.83
C HIS A 20 -3.74 -8.69 12.50
N ILE A 21 -4.29 -9.81 12.01
CA ILE A 21 -4.94 -9.95 10.69
C ILE A 21 -6.34 -10.57 10.83
N ILE A 22 -6.88 -10.65 12.06
CA ILE A 22 -8.21 -11.21 12.30
C ILE A 22 -9.25 -10.51 11.41
N GLY A 23 -10.04 -11.32 10.70
CA GLY A 23 -11.10 -10.85 9.81
C GLY A 23 -10.62 -10.40 8.43
N VAL A 24 -9.30 -10.37 8.18
CA VAL A 24 -8.76 -10.09 6.85
C VAL A 24 -8.63 -11.40 6.08
N LEU A 25 -9.53 -11.58 5.12
CA LEU A 25 -9.60 -12.79 4.30
C LEU A 25 -9.00 -12.54 2.91
N ASP A 26 -8.53 -13.60 2.27
CA ASP A 26 -8.12 -13.56 0.87
C ASP A 26 -9.33 -13.42 -0.07
N ARG A 27 -9.06 -13.39 -1.38
CA ARG A 27 -10.11 -13.25 -2.39
C ARG A 27 -11.09 -14.44 -2.39
N GLN A 28 -10.67 -15.60 -1.89
CA GLN A 28 -11.46 -16.82 -1.81
C GLN A 28 -12.28 -16.90 -0.52
N GLY A 29 -12.13 -15.93 0.40
CA GLY A 29 -12.79 -15.94 1.70
C GLY A 29 -12.07 -16.80 2.74
N ASN A 30 -10.83 -17.21 2.47
CA ASN A 30 -10.01 -17.96 3.41
C ASN A 30 -9.18 -17.01 4.27
N SER A 31 -8.75 -17.49 5.43
CA SER A 31 -7.72 -16.80 6.19
C SER A 31 -6.45 -16.67 5.35
N LEU A 32 -5.80 -15.51 5.43
CA LEU A 32 -4.51 -15.31 4.76
C LEU A 32 -3.49 -16.32 5.26
N VAL A 33 -2.75 -16.93 4.33
CA VAL A 33 -1.58 -17.74 4.67
C VAL A 33 -0.48 -16.79 5.12
N LEU A 34 -0.16 -16.82 6.41
CA LEU A 34 0.86 -15.98 6.98
C LEU A 34 2.25 -16.58 6.75
N PRO A 35 3.27 -15.76 6.45
CA PRO A 35 4.63 -16.25 6.34
C PRO A 35 5.17 -16.63 7.72
N ASP A 36 6.15 -17.56 7.72
CA ASP A 36 7.02 -17.75 8.89
C ASP A 36 7.76 -16.43 9.17
N PRO A 37 7.65 -15.84 10.38
CA PRO A 37 8.34 -14.59 10.73
C PRO A 37 9.86 -14.63 10.54
N ALA A 38 10.49 -15.79 10.71
CA ALA A 38 11.95 -15.94 10.58
C ALA A 38 12.39 -15.87 9.12
N ARG A 39 11.60 -16.49 8.23
CA ARG A 39 11.80 -16.52 6.79
C ARG A 39 11.32 -15.25 6.08
N GLY A 40 10.19 -14.71 6.55
CA GLY A 40 9.49 -13.61 5.92
C GLY A 40 8.79 -13.99 4.61
N ALA A 41 8.61 -13.01 3.73
CA ALA A 41 7.93 -13.19 2.45
C ALA A 41 8.61 -12.41 1.33
N ALA A 42 8.43 -12.85 0.09
CA ALA A 42 8.82 -12.07 -1.07
C ALA A 42 7.90 -10.85 -1.23
N ILE A 43 8.44 -9.75 -1.80
CA ILE A 43 7.71 -8.48 -1.99
C ILE A 43 6.39 -8.70 -2.75
N ASP A 44 6.43 -9.54 -3.78
CA ASP A 44 5.25 -9.85 -4.61
C ASP A 44 4.20 -10.66 -3.87
N ASP A 45 4.58 -11.54 -2.95
CA ASP A 45 3.63 -12.29 -2.11
C ASP A 45 2.91 -11.37 -1.15
N VAL A 46 3.65 -10.49 -0.48
CA VAL A 46 3.06 -9.48 0.41
C VAL A 46 2.09 -8.59 -0.38
N ARG A 47 2.48 -8.18 -1.59
CA ARG A 47 1.63 -7.39 -2.47
C ARG A 47 0.37 -8.14 -2.91
N ALA A 48 0.52 -9.42 -3.28
CA ALA A 48 -0.59 -10.27 -3.71
C ALA A 48 -1.59 -10.48 -2.56
N ALA A 49 -1.09 -10.83 -1.36
CA ALA A 49 -1.89 -10.95 -0.15
C ALA A 49 -2.64 -9.65 0.16
N TYR A 50 -1.94 -8.51 0.14
CA TYR A 50 -2.56 -7.20 0.37
C TYR A 50 -3.65 -6.87 -0.65
N LYS A 51 -3.40 -7.17 -1.92
CA LYS A 51 -4.35 -6.93 -3.00
C LYS A 51 -5.60 -7.80 -2.85
N SER A 52 -5.42 -9.10 -2.56
CA SER A 52 -6.52 -10.05 -2.34
C SER A 52 -7.38 -9.61 -1.16
N ALA A 53 -6.74 -9.25 -0.05
CA ALA A 53 -7.40 -8.76 1.16
C ALA A 53 -8.25 -7.51 0.92
N LEU A 54 -7.71 -6.53 0.18
CA LEU A 54 -8.47 -5.34 -0.17
C LEU A 54 -9.68 -5.66 -1.06
N GLN A 55 -9.54 -6.58 -2.02
CA GLN A 55 -10.64 -6.96 -2.90
C GLN A 55 -11.77 -7.63 -2.12
N TRP A 56 -11.43 -8.52 -1.19
CA TRP A 56 -12.40 -9.17 -0.31
C TRP A 56 -13.19 -8.14 0.50
N GLN A 57 -12.49 -7.23 1.15
CA GLN A 57 -13.15 -6.22 1.98
C GLN A 57 -14.03 -5.27 1.17
N TYR A 58 -13.61 -4.86 -0.03
CA TYR A 58 -14.50 -4.09 -0.92
C TYR A 58 -15.76 -4.86 -1.32
N ALA A 59 -15.66 -6.18 -1.46
CA ALA A 59 -16.82 -7.02 -1.75
C ALA A 59 -17.76 -7.12 -0.55
N GLN A 60 -17.22 -7.24 0.67
CA GLN A 60 -18.03 -7.16 1.89
C GLN A 60 -18.74 -5.81 2.01
N ASP A 61 -18.03 -4.70 1.79
CA ASP A 61 -18.62 -3.36 1.82
C ASP A 61 -19.74 -3.22 0.77
N MET A 62 -19.53 -3.75 -0.44
CA MET A 62 -20.54 -3.75 -1.51
C MET A 62 -21.76 -4.60 -1.15
N SER A 63 -21.56 -5.78 -0.58
CA SER A 63 -22.62 -6.66 -0.09
C SER A 63 -23.43 -5.99 1.03
N GLY A 64 -22.76 -5.38 2.02
CA GLY A 64 -23.41 -4.63 3.10
C GLY A 64 -24.20 -3.43 2.60
N MET A 65 -23.66 -2.67 1.63
CA MET A 65 -24.37 -1.56 0.98
C MET A 65 -25.61 -2.01 0.20
N ALA A 66 -25.56 -3.19 -0.43
CA ALA A 66 -26.70 -3.76 -1.13
C ALA A 66 -27.79 -4.21 -0.15
N LEU A 67 -27.39 -4.89 0.93
CA LEU A 67 -28.30 -5.33 1.99
C LEU A 67 -29.02 -4.14 2.64
N GLY A 68 -28.30 -3.05 2.92
CA GLY A 68 -28.90 -1.81 3.42
C GLY A 68 -29.91 -1.16 2.46
N LYS A 69 -29.92 -1.56 1.19
CA LYS A 69 -30.91 -1.15 0.16
C LYS A 69 -31.97 -2.23 -0.10
N GLY A 70 -32.02 -3.30 0.70
CA GLY A 70 -32.93 -4.43 0.52
C GLY A 70 -32.57 -5.37 -0.63
N VAL A 71 -31.36 -5.26 -1.18
CA VAL A 71 -30.88 -6.11 -2.28
C VAL A 71 -29.99 -7.21 -1.71
N VAL A 72 -30.33 -8.47 -1.97
CA VAL A 72 -29.48 -9.61 -1.61
C VAL A 72 -28.33 -9.70 -2.61
N LEU A 73 -27.11 -9.48 -2.12
CA LEU A 73 -25.87 -9.60 -2.89
C LEU A 73 -24.84 -10.34 -2.02
N SER A 74 -24.41 -11.52 -2.43
CA SER A 74 -23.36 -12.25 -1.71
C SER A 74 -21.98 -11.60 -1.92
N VAL A 75 -21.02 -11.92 -1.05
CA VAL A 75 -19.64 -11.41 -1.16
C VAL A 75 -18.98 -11.95 -2.42
N GLU A 76 -19.22 -13.21 -2.78
CA GLU A 76 -18.69 -13.86 -3.98
C GLU A 76 -19.23 -13.19 -5.26
N GLU A 77 -20.52 -12.86 -5.27
CA GLU A 77 -21.16 -12.15 -6.36
C GLU A 77 -20.61 -10.71 -6.49
N ALA A 78 -20.40 -10.02 -5.37
CA ALA A 78 -19.74 -8.71 -5.34
C ALA A 78 -18.28 -8.79 -5.85
N LEU A 79 -17.52 -9.81 -5.48
CA LEU A 79 -16.14 -10.04 -5.94
C LEU A 79 -16.02 -10.20 -7.45
N ARG A 80 -16.99 -10.86 -8.10
CA ARG A 80 -17.05 -11.01 -9.56
C ARG A 80 -17.23 -9.66 -10.26
N ARG A 81 -17.91 -8.71 -9.61
CA ARG A 81 -18.13 -7.35 -10.11
C ARG A 81 -16.92 -6.43 -9.91
N ILE A 82 -16.03 -6.75 -8.97
CA ILE A 82 -14.81 -5.98 -8.72
C ILE A 82 -13.76 -6.33 -9.80
N PRO A 83 -13.34 -5.36 -10.63
CA PRO A 83 -12.30 -5.62 -11.62
C PRO A 83 -11.01 -6.09 -10.96
N GLN A 84 -10.36 -7.10 -11.54
CA GLN A 84 -9.06 -7.58 -11.06
C GLN A 84 -7.98 -6.50 -11.08
N ARG A 85 -8.15 -5.51 -11.97
CA ARG A 85 -7.26 -4.36 -12.10
C ARG A 85 -7.62 -3.20 -11.17
N LEU A 86 -8.55 -3.37 -10.22
CA LEU A 86 -8.99 -2.31 -9.31
C LEU A 86 -7.75 -1.55 -8.81
N THR A 87 -7.66 -0.31 -9.26
CA THR A 87 -6.43 0.47 -9.43
C THR A 87 -5.81 0.97 -8.12
N LYS A 88 -6.23 0.38 -6.98
CA LYS A 88 -5.89 0.84 -5.63
C LYS A 88 -4.60 0.24 -5.07
N VAL A 89 -4.03 -0.81 -5.68
CA VAL A 89 -2.68 -1.34 -5.38
C VAL A 89 -1.82 -1.39 -6.65
N ARG A 90 -1.42 -0.21 -7.14
CA ARG A 90 -0.50 -0.12 -8.29
C ARG A 90 0.88 -0.66 -7.91
N SER A 91 1.48 -1.46 -8.78
CA SER A 91 2.80 -2.06 -8.54
C SER A 91 3.84 -1.01 -8.18
N HIS A 92 3.92 0.08 -8.95
CA HIS A 92 4.86 1.16 -8.72
C HIS A 92 4.74 1.80 -7.33
N SER A 93 3.51 2.12 -6.91
CA SER A 93 3.26 2.72 -5.59
C SER A 93 3.66 1.79 -4.46
N PHE A 94 3.39 0.49 -4.60
CA PHE A 94 3.76 -0.51 -3.61
C PHE A 94 5.29 -0.67 -3.52
N HIS A 95 5.98 -0.77 -4.65
CA HIS A 95 7.45 -0.92 -4.66
C HIS A 95 8.17 0.32 -4.13
N ARG A 96 7.68 1.53 -4.46
CA ARG A 96 8.20 2.77 -3.87
C ARG A 96 7.98 2.78 -2.35
N TYR A 97 6.80 2.36 -1.90
CA TYR A 97 6.50 2.23 -0.48
C TYR A 97 7.46 1.25 0.20
N TRP A 98 7.65 0.06 -0.38
CA TRP A 98 8.59 -0.95 0.09
C TRP A 98 10.05 -0.47 0.13
N HIS A 99 10.47 0.29 -0.87
CA HIS A 99 11.82 0.87 -0.90
C HIS A 99 12.07 1.78 0.31
N MET A 100 11.10 2.60 0.71
CA MET A 100 11.20 3.41 1.91
C MET A 100 11.35 2.56 3.18
N LEU A 101 10.60 1.44 3.29
CA LEU A 101 10.74 0.51 4.41
C LEU A 101 12.16 -0.08 4.50
N LYS A 102 12.79 -0.37 3.35
CA LYS A 102 14.18 -0.84 3.27
C LYS A 102 15.18 0.23 3.71
N GLN A 103 14.95 1.49 3.31
CA GLN A 103 15.80 2.61 3.72
C GLN A 103 15.71 2.85 5.23
N LEU A 104 14.50 2.77 5.79
CA LEU A 104 14.21 2.86 7.22
C LEU A 104 14.66 1.65 8.04
N LYS A 105 15.15 0.58 7.39
CA LYS A 105 15.53 -0.68 8.03
C LYS A 105 14.37 -1.33 8.82
N TRP A 106 13.13 -1.07 8.43
CA TRP A 106 11.96 -1.72 9.04
C TRP A 106 11.74 -3.13 8.51
N VAL A 107 12.23 -3.39 7.31
CA VAL A 107 12.30 -4.72 6.71
C VAL A 107 13.75 -5.02 6.33
N GLU A 108 14.17 -6.26 6.54
CA GLU A 108 15.50 -6.75 6.19
C GLU A 108 15.41 -7.99 5.32
N ALA A 109 16.38 -8.16 4.43
CA ALA A 109 16.47 -9.36 3.62
C ALA A 109 16.94 -10.53 4.49
N THR A 110 16.31 -11.69 4.35
CA THR A 110 16.68 -12.88 5.14
C THR A 110 17.88 -13.63 4.57
N GLY A 111 18.29 -13.29 3.34
CA GLY A 111 19.32 -14.02 2.60
C GLY A 111 18.76 -15.21 1.82
N GLU A 112 17.49 -15.57 2.04
CA GLU A 112 16.80 -16.57 1.23
C GLU A 112 16.36 -15.97 -0.11
N GLU A 113 16.60 -16.73 -1.16
CA GLU A 113 16.19 -16.40 -2.52
C GLU A 113 15.57 -17.64 -3.18
N GLU A 114 14.44 -17.45 -3.88
CA GLU A 114 13.87 -18.47 -4.76
C GLU A 114 14.09 -18.06 -6.22
N PRO A 115 14.34 -19.04 -7.12
CA PRO A 115 14.31 -18.76 -8.55
C PRO A 115 12.92 -18.29 -8.95
N SER A 116 12.86 -17.44 -9.97
CA SER A 116 11.60 -17.01 -10.56
C SER A 116 11.63 -17.28 -12.06
N ASP A 117 10.55 -17.86 -12.59
CA ASP A 117 10.40 -18.10 -14.03
C ASP A 117 10.55 -16.80 -14.85
N LEU A 118 10.16 -15.66 -14.27
CA LEU A 118 10.28 -14.32 -14.85
C LEU A 118 11.46 -13.51 -14.26
N GLY A 119 12.07 -13.99 -13.17
CA GLY A 119 13.01 -13.27 -12.32
C GLY A 119 14.34 -14.00 -12.12
N GLY A 120 14.69 -15.01 -12.91
CA GLY A 120 16.08 -15.49 -12.96
C GLY A 120 16.49 -16.36 -11.77
N ARG A 121 17.77 -16.75 -11.77
CA ARG A 121 18.34 -17.75 -10.86
C ARG A 121 18.75 -17.13 -9.52
N VAL A 122 18.80 -17.95 -8.48
CA VAL A 122 19.37 -17.57 -7.17
C VAL A 122 20.77 -17.00 -7.34
N GLY A 123 21.06 -15.92 -6.62
CA GLY A 123 22.35 -15.23 -6.66
C GLY A 123 22.52 -14.24 -7.82
N ALA A 124 21.52 -14.09 -8.70
CA ALA A 124 21.55 -13.09 -9.76
C ALA A 124 21.66 -11.67 -9.18
N ARG A 125 22.67 -10.92 -9.63
CA ARG A 125 22.93 -9.54 -9.25
C ARG A 125 22.92 -8.67 -10.49
N VAL A 126 22.48 -7.42 -10.34
CA VAL A 126 22.63 -6.42 -11.39
C VAL A 126 24.10 -6.05 -11.46
N GLU A 127 24.76 -6.35 -12.57
CA GLU A 127 26.10 -5.87 -12.85
C GLU A 127 26.04 -4.49 -13.48
N HIS A 128 26.59 -3.50 -12.78
CA HIS A 128 26.75 -2.15 -13.29
C HIS A 128 28.13 -2.05 -13.92
N LEU A 129 28.20 -1.91 -15.24
CA LEU A 129 29.40 -1.38 -15.87
C LEU A 129 29.40 0.12 -15.54
N GLY A 130 30.52 0.68 -15.08
CA GLY A 130 30.62 2.11 -14.73
C GLY A 130 29.98 3.03 -15.78
N GLU A 131 29.54 4.22 -15.35
CA GLU A 131 28.73 5.20 -16.12
C GLU A 131 27.21 4.91 -16.18
N GLY A 132 26.65 4.21 -15.20
CA GLY A 132 25.20 4.08 -15.06
C GLY A 132 24.53 3.21 -16.14
N ARG A 133 25.31 2.43 -16.90
CA ARG A 133 24.79 1.50 -17.91
C ARG A 133 24.70 0.11 -17.30
N VAL A 134 23.49 -0.45 -17.27
CA VAL A 134 23.24 -1.84 -16.87
C VAL A 134 23.58 -2.73 -18.06
N LEU A 135 24.57 -3.61 -17.90
CA LEU A 135 25.09 -4.44 -19.00
C LEU A 135 24.10 -5.56 -19.39
N VAL A 136 23.39 -6.10 -18.40
CA VAL A 136 22.44 -7.20 -18.56
C VAL A 136 21.28 -6.94 -17.62
N GLU A 137 20.07 -6.86 -18.15
CA GLU A 137 18.86 -6.93 -17.33
C GLU A 137 18.76 -8.37 -16.81
N VAL A 138 19.49 -8.64 -15.72
CA VAL A 138 19.44 -9.95 -15.07
C VAL A 138 18.11 -10.02 -14.34
N PRO A 139 17.20 -10.92 -14.73
CA PRO A 139 15.96 -11.13 -14.01
C PRO A 139 16.29 -11.38 -12.53
N GLN A 140 15.61 -10.70 -11.62
CA GLN A 140 15.94 -10.70 -10.19
C GLN A 140 15.15 -11.76 -9.41
N PRO A 141 15.83 -12.62 -8.62
CA PRO A 141 15.18 -13.75 -7.96
C PRO A 141 14.22 -13.22 -6.89
N ARG A 142 13.32 -14.10 -6.42
CA ARG A 142 12.39 -13.75 -5.35
C ARG A 142 13.16 -13.68 -4.05
N ARG A 143 13.47 -12.47 -3.61
CA ARG A 143 14.16 -12.22 -2.34
C ARG A 143 13.15 -12.14 -1.21
N PHE A 144 13.43 -12.86 -0.13
CA PHE A 144 12.59 -12.89 1.06
C PHE A 144 13.01 -11.78 2.03
N TYR A 145 12.00 -11.19 2.67
CA TYR A 145 12.16 -10.11 3.62
C TYR A 145 11.31 -10.37 4.86
N ARG A 146 11.88 -10.10 6.03
CA ARG A 146 11.19 -10.19 7.31
C ARG A 146 11.09 -8.85 8.00
N LEU A 147 10.25 -8.79 9.02
CA LEU A 147 10.12 -7.63 9.89
C LEU A 147 11.38 -7.52 10.76
N ALA A 148 12.07 -6.38 10.68
CA ALA A 148 13.24 -6.10 11.51
C ALA A 148 12.83 -5.53 12.88
N PRO A 149 13.67 -5.60 13.92
CA PRO A 149 13.37 -5.03 15.24
C PRO A 149 12.97 -3.54 15.18
N ALA A 150 13.62 -2.76 14.31
CA ALA A 150 13.27 -1.35 14.10
C ALA A 150 11.85 -1.17 13.53
N GLY A 151 11.42 -2.06 12.64
CA GLY A 151 10.06 -2.06 12.09
C GLY A 151 9.01 -2.49 13.11
N THR A 152 9.36 -3.41 14.01
CA THR A 152 8.51 -3.82 15.14
C THR A 152 8.31 -2.68 16.13
N ALA A 153 9.36 -1.89 16.41
CA ALA A 153 9.30 -0.75 17.32
C ALA A 153 8.65 0.51 16.73
N ALA A 154 8.60 0.63 15.40
CA ALA A 154 8.03 1.79 14.72
C ALA A 154 6.52 1.97 15.00
N SER A 155 6.07 3.22 15.09
CA SER A 155 4.68 3.54 15.40
C SER A 155 3.73 3.25 14.23
N VAL A 156 2.44 3.05 14.52
CA VAL A 156 1.41 2.88 13.47
C VAL A 156 1.34 4.10 12.55
N LYS A 157 1.59 5.31 13.07
CA LYS A 157 1.62 6.55 12.29
C LYS A 157 2.78 6.56 11.30
N ASP A 158 3.94 6.07 11.70
CA ASP A 158 5.13 6.00 10.84
C ASP A 158 4.93 4.94 9.75
N TRP A 159 4.33 3.80 10.11
CA TRP A 159 3.88 2.82 9.11
C TRP A 159 2.80 3.40 8.17
N ALA A 160 1.90 4.27 8.63
CA ALA A 160 0.96 4.91 7.72
C ALA A 160 1.66 5.86 6.73
N ASP A 161 2.75 6.50 7.15
CA ASP A 161 3.52 7.48 6.37
C ASP A 161 5.04 7.31 6.54
N PRO A 162 5.67 6.35 5.81
CA PRO A 162 7.11 6.14 5.90
C PRO A 162 7.92 7.25 5.23
N LEU A 163 7.30 8.09 4.40
CA LEU A 163 8.01 9.21 3.77
C LEU A 163 8.32 10.28 4.82
N VAL A 164 7.34 10.58 5.68
CA VAL A 164 7.52 11.47 6.85
C VAL A 164 8.57 10.88 7.79
N ALA A 165 8.50 9.58 8.08
CA ALA A 165 9.50 8.93 8.94
C ALA A 165 10.92 8.97 8.34
N LEU A 166 11.05 8.81 7.02
CA LEU A 166 12.35 8.77 6.33
C LEU A 166 13.02 10.15 6.25
N TYR A 167 12.24 11.20 6.01
CA TYR A 167 12.79 12.53 5.75
C TYR A 167 12.60 13.53 6.89
N GLY A 168 11.81 13.21 7.92
CA GLY A 168 11.66 14.04 9.12
C GLY A 168 10.80 15.30 8.93
N TYR A 169 10.10 15.46 7.81
CA TYR A 169 9.18 16.60 7.59
C TYR A 169 7.82 16.37 8.27
N SER A 170 7.16 17.44 8.70
CA SER A 170 5.81 17.38 9.28
C SER A 170 4.75 16.95 8.26
N GLN A 171 3.63 16.41 8.76
CA GLN A 171 2.50 16.05 7.88
C GLN A 171 1.92 17.26 7.14
N GLU A 172 2.00 18.46 7.73
CA GLU A 172 1.49 19.70 7.16
C GLU A 172 2.36 20.17 5.98
N GLU A 173 3.69 20.12 6.14
CA GLU A 173 4.64 20.39 5.06
C GLU A 173 4.44 19.42 3.89
N ARG A 174 4.22 18.13 4.19
CA ARG A 174 3.92 17.12 3.18
C ARG A 174 2.57 17.37 2.49
N ARG A 175 1.53 17.71 3.26
CA ARG A 175 0.20 18.02 2.71
C ARG A 175 0.22 19.26 1.84
N GLY A 176 1.27 20.07 1.97
CA GLY A 176 1.63 21.14 1.06
C GLY A 176 0.38 21.85 0.63
N THR A 177 -0.17 22.68 1.51
CA THR A 177 -1.19 23.66 1.11
C THR A 177 -0.48 24.65 0.19
N ALA A 178 -0.14 24.22 -1.02
CA ALA A 178 0.23 25.12 -2.08
C ALA A 178 -1.00 26.01 -2.25
N PRO A 179 -0.86 27.35 -2.18
CA PRO A 179 -1.96 28.21 -2.55
C PRO A 179 -2.45 27.73 -3.91
N THR A 180 -3.73 27.39 -3.99
CA THR A 180 -4.32 26.94 -5.25
C THR A 180 -4.10 28.07 -6.23
N LEU A 181 -3.11 27.93 -7.12
CA LEU A 181 -2.93 28.92 -8.18
C LEU A 181 -4.27 28.96 -8.91
N PRO A 182 -4.88 30.16 -9.05
CA PRO A 182 -6.17 30.26 -9.73
C PRO A 182 -6.01 29.60 -11.09
N ARG A 183 -6.90 28.65 -11.41
CA ARG A 183 -6.85 27.99 -12.71
C ARG A 183 -6.94 29.10 -13.78
N PRO A 184 -6.10 29.06 -14.84
CA PRO A 184 -6.20 30.02 -15.92
C PRO A 184 -7.66 30.09 -16.41
N GLY A 185 -8.27 31.27 -16.36
CA GLY A 185 -9.68 31.49 -16.73
C GLY A 185 -10.71 31.50 -15.59
N THR A 186 -10.30 31.32 -14.33
CA THR A 186 -11.21 31.50 -13.19
C THR A 186 -11.30 32.99 -12.85
N LEU A 187 -12.42 33.64 -13.18
CA LEU A 187 -12.65 35.02 -12.76
C LEU A 187 -12.71 35.10 -11.22
N PRO A 188 -12.08 36.11 -10.60
CA PRO A 188 -12.16 36.29 -9.16
C PRO A 188 -13.62 36.50 -8.78
N HIS A 189 -14.14 35.63 -7.92
CA HIS A 189 -15.47 35.80 -7.34
C HIS A 189 -15.43 37.07 -6.48
N GLN A 190 -16.04 38.16 -6.96
CA GLN A 190 -16.21 39.35 -6.13
C GLN A 190 -17.03 38.93 -4.91
N LYS A 191 -16.42 39.01 -3.72
CA LYS A 191 -17.18 38.98 -2.47
C LYS A 191 -18.04 40.24 -2.46
N ALA A 192 -19.35 40.08 -2.56
CA ALA A 192 -20.30 41.17 -2.38
C ALA A 192 -20.07 41.82 -1.01
N LYS A 193 -19.43 42.99 -1.01
CA LYS A 193 -19.41 43.91 0.12
C LYS A 193 -20.61 44.83 -0.03
N GLY A 194 -21.41 44.97 1.02
CA GLY A 194 -22.24 46.17 1.16
C GLY A 194 -23.55 45.97 1.87
N ASN A 195 -23.50 46.03 3.21
CA ASN A 195 -24.61 46.46 4.05
C ASN A 195 -25.27 47.72 3.46
N LEU A 196 -26.53 47.62 3.04
CA LEU A 196 -27.37 48.80 2.85
C LEU A 196 -28.14 49.05 4.15
N LYS A 197 -27.63 49.99 4.94
CA LYS A 197 -28.35 50.61 6.06
C LYS A 197 -29.69 51.13 5.54
N ARG A 198 -30.81 50.68 6.12
CA ARG A 198 -32.09 51.40 6.03
C ARG A 198 -32.19 52.30 7.25
N GLY A 199 -32.02 53.59 7.02
CA GLY A 199 -32.39 54.66 7.94
C GLY A 199 -33.48 55.52 7.29
N THR A 200 -34.30 56.08 8.17
CA THR A 200 -35.51 56.92 8.01
C THR A 200 -36.77 56.22 7.51
#